data_AF-A0A7G2CP18-F1
#
_entry.id   AF-A0A7G2CP18-F1
#
_cell.length_a   1.000
_cell.length_b   1.000
_cell.length_c   1.000
_cell.angle_alpha   90.00
_cell.angle_beta   90.00
_cell.angle_gamma   90.00
#
_symmetry.space_group_name_H-M   'P 1'
#
loop_
_entity.id
_entity.type
_entity.pdbx_description
1 polymer ?
#
loop_
_entity_poly.entity_id
_entity_poly.type
_entity_poly.pdbx_seq_one_letter_code
_entity_poly.pdbx_strand_id
1 'polypeptide(L)'
;MLVLDAFEYKEYSPLANARVHDVGKYAHNIRNDEFRETYETFLRYWIEKMPNDVTGKDRLFLTTYLLLQDRVEDATAQYDLIERDALVRDGGGAEMTLQYDYLTAYLDIYRGGPEYRRAREACGKYLTYPVFEWRNRFVDVLNLLAECSGETVSGGAPVGEESDAARNAREMKSEPTLSCEVKAGEGKVVATAGHVKSVCVSAFEVDLELLFSEDPFLDVSKMDYSYLMPNWKTTKAVRGDVSEVVVVDLPAELKSRNLVVRVDAGPLCETMTYLPCEMKVEVRREYGVVKVTELLNAHKPLPCVYVKAYARQKDGTVKFFKDGYTDLRGCVEYTSVNHTTDFSGIASFSLLVMSDERGATVVQTGPPSGLGTLEATTRQLVSTAMQMQQAQMVSAARNQYML
;
A
#
# COMPACT_ATOMS: atom_id res chain seq x y z
N MET A 1 -15.01 -28.68 41.72
CA MET A 1 -13.90 -28.29 42.61
C MET A 1 -12.71 -29.08 42.16
N LEU A 2 -11.62 -28.42 41.77
CA LEU A 2 -10.40 -29.06 41.28
C LEU A 2 -9.89 -30.07 42.32
N VAL A 3 -9.67 -31.32 41.93
CA VAL A 3 -9.22 -32.40 42.84
C VAL A 3 -7.70 -32.55 42.81
N LEU A 4 -7.04 -32.10 41.74
CA LEU A 4 -5.59 -32.18 41.56
C LEU A 4 -5.11 -30.98 40.71
N ASP A 5 -4.13 -30.21 41.21
CA ASP A 5 -3.48 -29.12 40.46
C ASP A 5 -2.30 -29.66 39.63
N ALA A 6 -2.59 -30.18 38.43
CA ALA A 6 -1.62 -30.87 37.58
C ALA A 6 -1.75 -30.53 36.08
N PHE A 7 -1.78 -29.23 35.73
CA PHE A 7 -1.69 -28.83 34.33
C PHE A 7 -0.24 -28.97 33.81
N GLU A 8 -0.08 -29.70 32.70
CA GLU A 8 1.20 -29.86 32.01
C GLU A 8 1.41 -28.72 31.00
N TYR A 9 2.38 -27.87 31.28
CA TYR A 9 2.74 -26.77 30.38
C TYR A 9 3.47 -27.30 29.14
N LYS A 10 2.93 -26.99 27.95
CA LYS A 10 3.60 -27.23 26.68
C LYS A 10 4.05 -25.92 26.04
N GLU A 11 5.28 -25.91 25.57
CA GLU A 11 5.88 -24.81 24.82
C GLU A 11 5.81 -25.10 23.32
N TYR A 12 5.44 -24.08 22.53
CA TYR A 12 5.36 -24.15 21.08
C TYR A 12 6.30 -23.11 20.48
N SER A 13 7.39 -23.57 19.85
CA SER A 13 8.34 -22.68 19.18
C SER A 13 9.08 -23.42 18.06
N PRO A 14 9.09 -22.90 16.81
CA PRO A 14 8.34 -21.73 16.35
C PRO A 14 6.86 -22.05 16.12
N LEU A 15 5.97 -21.12 16.46
CA LEU A 15 4.57 -21.13 16.05
C LEU A 15 4.28 -19.87 15.23
N ALA A 16 3.91 -20.05 13.96
CA ALA A 16 3.59 -18.94 13.06
C ALA A 16 2.10 -18.91 12.75
N ASN A 17 1.43 -17.81 13.09
CA ASN A 17 0.03 -17.62 12.75
C ASN A 17 -0.12 -17.08 11.33
N ALA A 18 -1.06 -17.65 10.57
CA ALA A 18 -1.29 -17.24 9.20
C ALA A 18 -2.01 -15.88 9.06
N ARG A 19 -2.67 -15.40 10.13
CA ARG A 19 -3.46 -14.16 10.16
C ARG A 19 -3.48 -13.57 11.56
N VAL A 20 -3.20 -12.28 11.66
CA VAL A 20 -3.25 -11.50 12.91
C VAL A 20 -4.59 -10.78 13.09
N HIS A 21 -5.26 -10.39 12.00
CA HIS A 21 -6.54 -9.66 12.06
C HIS A 21 -7.77 -10.58 11.96
N ASP A 22 -8.76 -10.32 12.80
CA ASP A 22 -10.03 -11.05 12.81
C ASP A 22 -10.88 -10.77 11.56
N VAL A 23 -11.47 -11.83 11.01
CA VAL A 23 -12.40 -11.73 9.87
C VAL A 23 -13.78 -12.24 10.29
N GLY A 24 -14.63 -11.30 10.73
CA GLY A 24 -16.03 -11.56 11.04
C GLY A 24 -16.24 -12.65 12.10
N LYS A 25 -17.07 -13.65 11.80
CA LYS A 25 -17.47 -14.72 12.73
C LYS A 25 -16.35 -15.73 13.12
N TYR A 26 -15.14 -15.56 12.59
CA TYR A 26 -14.00 -16.46 12.82
C TYR A 26 -12.89 -15.79 13.65
N ALA A 27 -13.26 -14.84 14.51
CA ALA A 27 -12.31 -14.20 15.43
C ALA A 27 -11.58 -15.27 16.28
N HIS A 28 -10.27 -15.13 16.41
CA HIS A 28 -9.40 -16.00 17.22
C HIS A 28 -9.40 -17.50 16.86
N ASN A 29 -9.49 -17.86 15.57
CA ASN A 29 -9.40 -19.27 15.17
C ASN A 29 -7.95 -19.79 15.22
N ILE A 30 -7.63 -20.61 16.24
CA ILE A 30 -6.34 -21.27 16.39
C ILE A 30 -6.22 -22.40 15.35
N ARG A 31 -5.40 -22.19 14.31
CA ARG A 31 -5.25 -23.15 13.19
C ARG A 31 -4.36 -24.36 13.52
N ASN A 32 -3.41 -24.21 14.43
CA ASN A 32 -2.58 -25.32 14.88
C ASN A 32 -3.41 -26.21 15.81
N ASP A 33 -3.71 -27.44 15.38
CA ASP A 33 -4.61 -28.34 16.08
C ASP A 33 -4.08 -28.73 17.48
N GLU A 34 -2.78 -28.97 17.61
CA GLU A 34 -2.14 -29.36 18.88
C GLU A 34 -2.15 -28.21 19.89
N PHE A 35 -1.82 -27.00 19.44
CA PHE A 35 -1.86 -25.82 20.31
C PHE A 35 -3.30 -25.47 20.70
N ARG A 36 -4.26 -25.61 19.78
CA ARG A 36 -5.68 -25.42 20.08
C ARG A 36 -6.14 -26.36 21.18
N GLU A 37 -5.81 -27.64 21.09
CA GLU A 37 -6.14 -28.65 22.11
C GLU A 37 -5.51 -28.31 23.47
N THR A 38 -4.23 -27.92 23.49
CA THR A 38 -3.55 -27.50 24.72
C THR A 38 -4.19 -26.27 25.34
N TYR A 39 -4.53 -25.26 24.53
CA TYR A 39 -5.16 -24.04 25.01
C TYR A 39 -6.57 -24.30 25.55
N GLU A 40 -7.39 -25.10 24.86
CA GLU A 40 -8.71 -25.50 25.36
C GLU A 40 -8.62 -26.29 26.68
N THR A 41 -7.64 -27.19 26.78
CA THR A 41 -7.38 -27.95 28.03
C THR A 41 -6.98 -27.02 29.16
N PHE A 42 -6.11 -26.04 28.88
CA PHE A 42 -5.72 -25.02 29.85
C PHE A 42 -6.90 -24.17 30.32
N LEU A 43 -7.78 -23.73 29.41
CA LEU A 43 -8.97 -22.97 29.77
C LEU A 43 -9.94 -23.76 30.65
N ARG A 44 -10.12 -25.05 30.38
CA ARG A 44 -10.93 -25.94 31.25
C ARG A 44 -10.32 -26.03 32.65
N TYR A 45 -9.02 -26.27 32.73
CA TYR A 45 -8.27 -26.27 33.99
C TYR A 45 -8.42 -24.94 34.74
N TRP A 46 -8.32 -23.81 34.03
CA TRP A 46 -8.47 -22.47 34.60
C TRP A 46 -9.86 -22.24 35.19
N ILE A 47 -10.92 -22.64 34.48
CA ILE A 47 -12.32 -22.48 34.92
C ILE A 47 -12.62 -23.32 36.16
N GLU A 48 -11.98 -24.48 36.30
CA GLU A 48 -12.17 -25.35 37.47
C GLU A 48 -11.48 -24.83 38.75
N LYS A 49 -10.54 -23.89 38.63
CA LYS A 49 -9.93 -23.18 39.76
C LYS A 49 -10.87 -22.11 40.32
N MET A 50 -10.92 -21.98 41.66
CA MET A 50 -11.64 -20.85 42.27
C MET A 50 -10.89 -19.55 41.97
N PRO A 51 -11.58 -18.39 41.87
CA PRO A 51 -10.92 -17.12 41.56
C PRO A 51 -9.76 -16.74 42.48
N ASN A 52 -9.83 -17.16 43.76
CA ASN A 52 -8.79 -16.90 44.76
C ASN A 52 -7.60 -17.88 44.69
N ASP A 53 -7.71 -18.95 43.90
CA ASP A 53 -6.69 -19.98 43.73
C ASP A 53 -5.88 -19.78 42.43
N VAL A 54 -6.16 -18.72 41.68
CA VAL A 54 -5.41 -18.35 40.46
C VAL A 54 -4.07 -17.76 40.87
N THR A 55 -2.99 -18.48 40.53
CA THR A 55 -1.62 -18.13 40.90
C THR A 55 -0.92 -17.30 39.81
N GLY A 56 0.24 -16.73 40.15
CA GLY A 56 1.11 -16.10 39.15
C GLY A 56 1.55 -17.07 38.04
N LYS A 57 1.74 -18.37 38.35
CA LYS A 57 2.08 -19.41 37.38
C LYS A 57 1.00 -19.53 36.30
N ASP A 58 -0.26 -19.57 36.72
CA ASP A 58 -1.38 -19.71 35.79
C ASP A 58 -1.38 -18.50 34.84
N ARG A 59 -1.31 -17.29 35.38
CA ARG A 59 -1.25 -16.05 34.60
C ARG A 59 -0.07 -16.00 33.63
N LEU A 60 1.08 -16.54 34.03
CA LEU A 60 2.26 -16.67 33.18
C LEU A 60 1.95 -17.55 31.96
N PHE A 61 1.36 -18.73 32.17
CA PHE A 61 0.97 -19.63 31.08
C PHE A 61 -0.09 -19.00 30.16
N LEU A 62 -1.10 -18.35 30.73
CA LEU A 62 -2.14 -17.66 29.96
C LEU A 62 -1.53 -16.54 29.11
N THR A 63 -0.62 -15.76 29.68
CA THR A 63 0.10 -14.70 28.95
C THR A 63 0.82 -15.28 27.75
N THR A 64 1.59 -16.36 27.93
CA THR A 64 2.32 -17.01 26.82
C THR A 64 1.36 -17.55 25.76
N TYR A 65 0.27 -18.21 26.14
CA TYR A 65 -0.70 -18.75 25.18
C TYR A 65 -1.47 -17.67 24.44
N LEU A 66 -1.73 -16.52 25.05
CA LEU A 66 -2.32 -15.36 24.37
C LEU A 66 -1.33 -14.75 23.36
N LEU A 67 -0.04 -14.67 23.71
CA LEU A 67 1.00 -14.22 22.77
C LEU A 67 1.17 -15.15 21.57
N LEU A 68 1.07 -16.47 21.77
CA LEU A 68 1.05 -17.46 20.68
C LEU A 68 -0.15 -17.29 19.72
N GLN A 69 -1.17 -16.51 20.10
CA GLN A 69 -2.34 -16.18 19.28
C GLN A 69 -2.29 -14.75 18.71
N ASP A 70 -1.16 -14.05 18.86
CA ASP A 70 -1.01 -12.61 18.56
C ASP A 70 -1.97 -11.69 19.34
N ARG A 71 -2.53 -12.18 20.47
CA ARG A 71 -3.45 -11.42 21.35
C ARG A 71 -2.67 -10.60 22.37
N VAL A 72 -1.89 -9.65 21.86
CA VAL A 72 -0.92 -8.86 22.67
C VAL A 72 -1.60 -8.05 23.76
N GLU A 73 -2.74 -7.41 23.48
CA GLU A 73 -3.47 -6.60 24.46
C GLU A 73 -3.98 -7.45 25.63
N ASP A 74 -4.61 -8.61 25.32
CA ASP A 74 -5.10 -9.55 26.33
C ASP A 74 -3.94 -10.14 27.15
N ALA A 75 -2.84 -10.52 26.49
CA ALA A 75 -1.64 -11.01 27.15
C ALA A 75 -1.07 -9.97 28.12
N THR A 76 -1.02 -8.71 27.68
CA THR A 76 -0.55 -7.59 28.50
C THR A 76 -1.41 -7.42 29.75
N ALA A 77 -2.74 -7.49 29.61
CA ALA A 77 -3.66 -7.39 30.74
C ALA A 77 -3.48 -8.51 31.76
N GLN A 78 -3.18 -9.74 31.31
CA GLN A 78 -2.90 -10.86 32.23
C GLN A 78 -1.52 -10.77 32.87
N TYR A 79 -0.52 -10.31 32.11
CA TYR A 79 0.84 -10.09 32.59
C TYR A 79 0.91 -9.06 33.72
N ASP A 80 0.15 -7.96 33.62
CA ASP A 80 0.15 -6.90 34.64
C ASP A 80 -0.43 -7.35 35.99
N LEU A 81 -1.13 -8.48 36.02
CA LEU A 81 -1.66 -9.10 37.24
C LEU A 81 -0.67 -10.07 37.90
N ILE A 82 0.54 -10.23 37.36
CA ILE A 82 1.56 -11.13 37.90
C ILE A 82 2.45 -10.38 38.89
N GLU A 83 2.38 -10.77 40.17
CA GLU A 83 3.33 -10.33 41.18
C GLU A 83 4.63 -11.16 41.12
N ARG A 84 5.72 -10.54 40.66
CA ARG A 84 7.03 -11.21 40.50
C ARG A 84 7.51 -11.90 41.77
N ASP A 85 7.36 -11.27 42.94
CA ASP A 85 7.83 -11.83 44.20
C ASP A 85 6.97 -13.02 44.67
N ALA A 86 5.70 -13.09 44.25
CA ALA A 86 4.82 -14.22 44.54
C ALA A 86 5.23 -15.47 43.74
N LEU A 87 5.66 -15.32 42.48
CA LEU A 87 6.15 -16.42 41.64
C LEU A 87 7.30 -17.21 42.31
N VAL A 88 8.18 -16.50 43.02
CA VAL A 88 9.32 -17.11 43.72
C VAL A 88 8.86 -17.85 44.98
N ARG A 89 7.88 -17.31 45.72
CA ARG A 89 7.35 -17.91 46.96
C ARG A 89 6.55 -19.18 46.71
N ASP A 90 5.80 -19.22 45.61
CA ASP A 90 4.85 -20.29 45.31
C ASP A 90 5.49 -21.52 44.63
N GLY A 91 6.81 -21.71 44.83
CA GLY A 91 7.55 -22.87 44.30
C GLY A 91 7.94 -22.78 42.83
N GLY A 92 7.72 -21.63 42.16
CA GLY A 92 8.09 -21.42 40.76
C GLY A 92 9.60 -21.29 40.49
N GLY A 93 10.37 -20.98 41.53
CA GLY A 93 11.83 -21.00 41.49
C GLY A 93 12.47 -20.09 40.42
N ALA A 94 13.67 -20.46 40.00
CA ALA A 94 14.45 -19.71 39.01
C ALA A 94 13.86 -19.77 37.59
N GLU A 95 13.17 -20.86 37.26
CA GLU A 95 12.62 -21.11 35.91
C GLU A 95 11.45 -20.19 35.57
N MET A 96 10.49 -19.99 36.50
CA MET A 96 9.38 -19.06 36.27
C MET A 96 9.84 -17.60 36.26
N THR A 97 10.88 -17.28 37.03
CA THR A 97 11.49 -15.94 37.02
C THR A 97 12.13 -15.65 35.66
N LEU A 98 12.81 -16.63 35.08
CA LEU A 98 13.40 -16.56 33.74
C LEU A 98 12.33 -16.30 32.67
N GLN A 99 11.24 -17.08 32.68
CA GLN A 99 10.12 -16.91 31.76
C GLN A 99 9.42 -15.56 31.92
N TYR A 100 9.22 -15.12 33.17
CA TYR A 100 8.65 -13.80 33.48
C TYR A 100 9.53 -12.67 32.95
N ASP A 101 10.85 -12.71 33.15
CA ASP A 101 11.76 -11.69 32.67
C ASP A 101 11.83 -11.71 31.11
N TYR A 102 11.67 -12.87 30.45
CA TYR A 102 11.54 -12.92 28.99
C TYR A 102 10.25 -12.29 28.47
N LEU A 103 9.09 -12.59 29.09
CA LEU A 103 7.83 -11.92 28.76
C LEU A 103 7.89 -10.42 29.03
N THR A 104 8.62 -10.01 30.08
CA THR A 104 8.89 -8.61 30.37
C THR A 104 9.58 -7.92 29.20
N ALA A 105 10.63 -8.55 28.65
CA ALA A 105 11.34 -8.01 27.50
C ALA A 105 10.47 -8.00 26.23
N TYR A 106 9.74 -9.09 25.98
CA TYR A 106 8.84 -9.20 24.84
C TYR A 106 7.74 -8.12 24.86
N LEU A 107 7.02 -7.97 25.97
CA LEU A 107 5.90 -7.02 26.08
C LEU A 107 6.36 -5.55 26.12
N ASP A 108 7.57 -5.27 26.61
CA ASP A 108 8.14 -3.90 26.57
C ASP A 108 8.33 -3.42 25.12
N ILE A 109 8.65 -4.33 24.18
CA ILE A 109 8.72 -4.02 22.74
C ILE A 109 7.36 -3.57 22.20
N TYR A 110 6.29 -4.27 22.58
CA TYR A 110 4.92 -3.97 22.12
C TYR A 110 4.30 -2.73 22.78
N ARG A 111 4.74 -2.37 23.99
CA ARG A 111 4.23 -1.19 24.70
C ARG A 111 4.68 0.13 24.09
N GLY A 112 5.72 0.11 23.25
CA GLY A 112 6.21 1.27 22.50
C GLY A 112 6.92 2.28 23.38
N GLY A 113 8.23 2.43 23.17
CA GLY A 113 9.04 3.47 23.83
C GLY A 113 10.41 3.55 23.17
N PRO A 114 11.04 4.75 23.11
CA PRO A 114 12.25 4.95 22.34
C PRO A 114 13.49 4.21 22.88
N GLU A 115 13.45 3.73 24.14
CA GLU A 115 14.63 3.17 24.81
C GLU A 115 14.52 1.67 25.20
N TYR A 116 13.31 1.10 25.21
CA TYR A 116 13.03 -0.30 25.61
C TYR A 116 13.78 -0.72 26.89
N ARG A 117 13.74 0.15 27.90
CA ARG A 117 14.58 0.03 29.11
C ARG A 117 14.33 -1.27 29.85
N ARG A 118 13.07 -1.70 29.99
CA ARG A 118 12.75 -2.92 30.73
C ARG A 118 13.24 -4.15 29.98
N ALA A 119 13.14 -4.15 28.65
CA ALA A 119 13.72 -5.21 27.83
C ALA A 119 15.23 -5.31 27.99
N ARG A 120 15.95 -4.17 27.90
CA ARG A 120 17.41 -4.16 28.09
C ARG A 120 17.82 -4.64 29.48
N GLU A 121 17.15 -4.16 30.53
CA GLU A 121 17.41 -4.56 31.91
C GLU A 121 17.10 -6.04 32.16
N ALA A 122 15.99 -6.57 31.62
CA ALA A 122 15.64 -7.97 31.75
C ALA A 122 16.62 -8.89 31.01
N CYS A 123 16.91 -8.61 29.73
CA CYS A 123 17.83 -9.41 28.92
C CYS A 123 19.27 -9.39 29.46
N GLY A 124 19.73 -8.23 29.97
CA GLY A 124 21.09 -8.07 30.48
C GLY A 124 21.46 -9.03 31.61
N LYS A 125 20.48 -9.48 32.41
CA LYS A 125 20.69 -10.44 33.51
C LYS A 125 21.09 -11.84 33.03
N TYR A 126 20.75 -12.19 31.80
CA TYR A 126 20.83 -13.56 31.29
C TYR A 126 21.90 -13.78 30.22
N LEU A 127 22.78 -12.79 29.99
CA LEU A 127 23.88 -12.88 29.02
C LEU A 127 24.86 -14.03 29.29
N THR A 128 24.99 -14.46 30.54
CA THR A 128 25.85 -15.60 30.94
C THR A 128 25.06 -16.79 31.43
N TYR A 129 23.76 -16.89 31.11
CA TYR A 129 22.91 -18.00 31.57
C TYR A 129 23.43 -19.33 31.00
N PRO A 130 23.50 -20.41 31.82
CA PRO A 130 24.15 -21.66 31.42
C PRO A 130 23.36 -22.46 30.37
N VAL A 131 22.04 -22.28 30.27
CA VAL A 131 21.22 -22.91 29.24
C VAL A 131 21.27 -22.08 27.96
N PHE A 132 21.90 -22.59 26.92
CA PHE A 132 22.19 -21.83 25.71
C PHE A 132 20.93 -21.35 24.98
N GLU A 133 19.87 -22.17 24.90
CA GLU A 133 18.60 -21.80 24.25
C GLU A 133 17.99 -20.53 24.86
N TRP A 134 17.91 -20.48 26.19
CA TRP A 134 17.40 -19.32 26.91
C TRP A 134 18.31 -18.11 26.75
N ARG A 135 19.62 -18.29 26.85
CA ARG A 135 20.59 -17.20 26.62
C ARG A 135 20.42 -16.60 25.23
N ASN A 136 20.28 -17.45 24.20
CA ASN A 136 20.09 -17.01 22.82
C ASN A 136 18.83 -16.16 22.66
N ARG A 137 17.70 -16.57 23.24
CA ARG A 137 16.46 -15.76 23.19
C ARG A 137 16.62 -14.34 23.74
N PHE A 138 17.33 -14.16 24.85
CA PHE A 138 17.60 -12.82 25.38
C PHE A 138 18.60 -12.03 24.52
N VAL A 139 19.60 -12.71 23.94
CA VAL A 139 20.55 -12.10 23.00
C VAL A 139 19.84 -11.64 21.72
N ASP A 140 18.91 -12.43 21.19
CA ASP A 140 18.13 -12.09 19.99
C ASP A 140 17.28 -10.84 20.22
N VAL A 141 16.65 -10.71 21.39
CA VAL A 141 15.95 -9.49 21.78
C VAL A 141 16.91 -8.28 21.81
N LEU A 142 18.10 -8.41 22.40
CA LEU A 142 19.08 -7.31 22.44
C LEU A 142 19.58 -6.94 21.03
N ASN A 143 19.77 -7.92 20.15
CA ASN A 143 20.16 -7.69 18.76
C ASN A 143 19.06 -6.91 18.01
N LEU A 144 17.78 -7.28 18.20
CA LEU A 144 16.64 -6.56 17.64
C LEU A 144 16.61 -5.10 18.12
N LEU A 145 16.86 -4.86 19.41
CA LEU A 145 16.90 -3.51 19.98
C LEU A 145 18.09 -2.68 19.45
N ALA A 146 19.24 -3.30 19.23
CA ALA A 146 20.40 -2.66 18.62
C ALA A 146 20.13 -2.24 17.16
N GLU A 147 19.49 -3.12 16.38
CA GLU A 147 19.08 -2.82 15.01
C GLU A 147 18.08 -1.65 14.95
N CYS A 148 17.06 -1.67 15.82
CA CYS A 148 16.06 -0.60 15.92
C CYS A 148 16.68 0.77 16.28
N SER A 149 17.71 0.77 17.11
CA SER A 149 18.42 2.00 17.53
C SER A 149 19.47 2.47 16.53
N GLY A 150 19.70 1.74 15.44
CA GLY A 150 20.73 2.05 14.45
C GLY A 150 22.16 1.86 14.98
N GLU A 151 22.33 1.13 16.09
CA GLU A 151 23.65 0.76 16.59
C GLU A 151 24.37 -0.11 15.56
N THR A 152 25.66 0.13 15.36
CA THR A 152 26.46 -0.63 14.39
C THR A 152 26.64 -2.06 14.91
N VAL A 153 25.90 -2.99 14.32
CA VAL A 153 26.08 -4.43 14.59
C VAL A 153 27.46 -4.81 14.06
N SER A 154 28.42 -4.91 14.98
CA SER A 154 29.74 -5.45 14.66
C SER A 154 29.55 -6.89 14.20
N GLY A 155 29.83 -7.17 12.92
CA GLY A 155 29.64 -8.46 12.27
C GLY A 155 30.58 -9.55 12.80
N GLY A 156 30.42 -9.91 14.07
CA GLY A 156 31.01 -11.12 14.62
C GLY A 156 30.34 -12.31 13.95
N ALA A 157 31.15 -13.19 13.34
CA ALA A 157 30.64 -14.46 12.84
C ALA A 157 29.99 -15.23 14.00
N PRO A 158 28.84 -15.89 13.78
CA PRO A 158 28.23 -16.71 14.81
C PRO A 158 29.24 -17.77 15.28
N VAL A 159 29.35 -17.94 16.61
CA VAL A 159 30.16 -19.02 17.20
C VAL A 159 29.32 -20.30 17.14
N GLY A 160 29.42 -21.06 16.06
CA GLY A 160 28.67 -22.31 15.84
C GLY A 160 28.28 -22.55 14.37
N GLU A 161 27.48 -23.58 14.10
CA GLU A 161 26.79 -23.71 12.82
C GLU A 161 25.83 -22.52 12.63
N GLU A 162 25.97 -21.81 11.51
CA GLU A 162 25.12 -20.67 11.17
C GLU A 162 23.68 -21.17 10.96
N SER A 163 22.72 -20.59 11.71
CA SER A 163 21.32 -20.90 11.49
C SER A 163 20.87 -20.36 10.13
N ASP A 164 19.85 -20.99 9.52
CA ASP A 164 19.27 -20.50 8.27
C ASP A 164 18.79 -19.04 8.39
N ALA A 165 18.32 -18.63 9.58
CA ALA A 165 17.91 -17.25 9.85
C ALA A 165 19.09 -16.26 9.82
N ALA A 166 20.25 -16.62 10.39
CA ALA A 166 21.45 -15.79 10.35
C ALA A 166 22.01 -15.66 8.92
N ARG A 167 22.01 -16.78 8.18
CA ARG A 167 22.40 -16.78 6.76
C ARG A 167 21.49 -15.86 5.94
N ASN A 168 20.17 -16.02 6.07
CA ASN A 168 19.20 -15.19 5.34
C ASN A 168 19.33 -13.70 5.69
N ALA A 169 19.53 -13.36 6.98
CA ALA A 169 19.71 -11.97 7.40
C ALA A 169 20.99 -11.33 6.83
N ARG A 170 22.07 -12.13 6.70
CA ARG A 170 23.31 -11.67 6.06
C ARG A 170 23.15 -11.49 4.56
N GLU A 171 22.50 -12.44 3.89
CA GLU A 171 22.23 -12.37 2.45
C GLU A 171 21.35 -11.14 2.12
N MET A 172 20.30 -10.90 2.90
CA MET A 172 19.42 -9.73 2.78
C MET A 172 20.18 -8.40 2.88
N LYS A 173 21.20 -8.30 3.75
CA LYS A 173 22.04 -7.10 3.89
C LYS A 173 22.97 -6.83 2.72
N SER A 174 23.14 -7.77 1.81
CA SER A 174 24.01 -7.65 0.63
C SER A 174 23.25 -7.72 -0.69
N GLU A 175 21.93 -7.88 -0.62
CA GLU A 175 21.07 -8.02 -1.78
C GLU A 175 20.94 -6.67 -2.51
N PRO A 176 21.08 -6.62 -3.85
CA PRO A 176 20.75 -5.45 -4.63
C PRO A 176 19.35 -4.94 -4.31
N THR A 177 19.20 -3.63 -4.15
CA THR A 177 17.90 -2.98 -3.97
C THR A 177 17.73 -1.86 -4.99
N LEU A 178 16.50 -1.70 -5.48
CA LEU A 178 16.10 -0.63 -6.39
C LEU A 178 14.65 -0.25 -6.07
N SER A 179 14.38 1.05 -6.03
CA SER A 179 13.03 1.61 -5.97
C SER A 179 13.03 2.93 -6.74
N CYS A 180 12.11 3.11 -7.68
CA CYS A 180 12.06 4.28 -8.53
C CYS A 180 10.74 5.04 -8.41
N GLU A 181 10.81 6.36 -8.60
CA GLU A 181 9.66 7.26 -8.74
C GLU A 181 9.84 8.23 -9.92
N VAL A 182 8.76 8.47 -10.69
CA VAL A 182 8.72 9.52 -11.71
C VAL A 182 8.08 10.78 -11.15
N LYS A 183 8.81 11.90 -11.17
CA LYS A 183 8.25 13.23 -10.91
C LYS A 183 7.95 13.93 -12.22
N ALA A 184 6.81 13.57 -12.82
CA ALA A 184 6.43 14.04 -14.16
C ALA A 184 6.39 15.57 -14.27
N GLY A 185 5.83 16.26 -13.27
CA GLY A 185 5.76 17.73 -13.23
C GLY A 185 7.11 18.44 -13.08
N GLU A 186 8.18 17.75 -12.67
CA GLU A 186 9.53 18.30 -12.57
C GLU A 186 10.44 17.86 -13.74
N GLY A 187 10.01 16.88 -14.54
CA GLY A 187 10.85 16.27 -15.55
C GLY A 187 11.99 15.44 -14.96
N LYS A 188 11.75 14.71 -13.88
CA LYS A 188 12.79 13.97 -13.14
C LYS A 188 12.41 12.52 -12.86
N VAL A 189 13.44 11.68 -12.80
CA VAL A 189 13.38 10.29 -12.34
C VAL A 189 14.22 10.19 -11.07
N VAL A 190 13.64 9.65 -10.00
CA VAL A 190 14.31 9.44 -8.72
C VAL A 190 14.46 7.94 -8.52
N ALA A 191 15.69 7.47 -8.34
CA ALA A 191 15.99 6.07 -8.07
C ALA A 191 16.72 5.95 -6.74
N THR A 192 16.22 5.13 -5.84
CA THR A 192 16.89 4.74 -4.60
C THR A 192 17.50 3.37 -4.82
N ALA A 193 18.83 3.25 -4.78
CA ALA A 193 19.52 2.03 -5.13
C ALA A 193 20.63 1.69 -4.12
N GLY A 194 20.70 0.43 -3.71
CA GLY A 194 21.71 -0.10 -2.78
C GLY A 194 22.31 -1.41 -3.29
N HIS A 195 23.53 -1.74 -2.86
CA HIS A 195 24.27 -2.94 -3.29
C HIS A 195 24.45 -3.04 -4.82
N VAL A 196 24.55 -1.89 -5.51
CA VAL A 196 24.75 -1.76 -6.96
C VAL A 196 25.76 -0.67 -7.31
N LYS A 197 26.50 -0.86 -8.41
CA LYS A 197 27.57 0.05 -8.84
C LYS A 197 27.08 1.26 -9.63
N SER A 198 25.92 1.13 -10.27
CA SER A 198 25.39 2.17 -11.15
C SER A 198 23.90 1.99 -11.39
N VAL A 199 23.23 3.12 -11.64
CA VAL A 199 21.85 3.18 -12.11
C VAL A 199 21.86 3.71 -13.55
N CYS A 200 21.18 3.01 -14.45
CA CYS A 200 21.05 3.38 -15.84
C CYS A 200 19.59 3.69 -16.16
N VAL A 201 19.32 4.92 -16.61
CA VAL A 201 17.98 5.37 -16.99
C VAL A 201 17.90 5.43 -18.51
N SER A 202 16.91 4.74 -19.08
CA SER A 202 16.59 4.73 -20.50
C SER A 202 15.17 5.26 -20.71
N ALA A 203 14.98 6.16 -21.66
CA ALA A 203 13.68 6.73 -22.01
C ALA A 203 13.29 6.34 -23.43
N PHE A 204 12.05 5.85 -23.58
CA PHE A 204 11.44 5.41 -24.83
C PHE A 204 10.22 6.28 -25.10
N GLU A 205 10.23 7.03 -26.20
CA GLU A 205 9.06 7.79 -26.63
C GLU A 205 7.97 6.83 -27.09
N VAL A 206 6.74 7.09 -26.65
CA VAL A 206 5.58 6.25 -26.98
C VAL A 206 4.48 7.08 -27.61
N ASP A 207 3.89 6.54 -28.68
CA ASP A 207 2.63 7.05 -29.22
C ASP A 207 1.48 6.49 -28.39
N LEU A 208 1.01 7.30 -27.44
CA LEU A 208 -0.03 6.87 -26.51
C LEU A 208 -1.38 6.66 -27.21
N GLU A 209 -1.66 7.35 -28.31
CA GLU A 209 -2.92 7.17 -29.05
C GLU A 209 -2.94 5.81 -29.75
N LEU A 210 -1.84 5.46 -30.41
CA LEU A 210 -1.68 4.17 -31.07
C LEU A 210 -1.77 3.03 -30.07
N LEU A 211 -0.98 3.07 -28.99
CA LEU A 211 -0.98 2.02 -27.96
C LEU A 211 -2.35 1.87 -27.28
N PHE A 212 -3.02 2.99 -26.99
CA PHE A 212 -4.35 2.97 -26.43
C PHE A 212 -5.40 2.39 -27.40
N SER A 213 -5.21 2.57 -28.69
CA SER A 213 -6.11 2.02 -29.72
C SER A 213 -5.99 0.50 -29.85
N GLU A 214 -4.78 -0.03 -29.65
CA GLU A 214 -4.51 -1.47 -29.66
C GLU A 214 -5.00 -2.15 -28.38
N ASP A 215 -4.65 -1.61 -27.21
CA ASP A 215 -5.12 -2.09 -25.92
C ASP A 215 -5.41 -0.92 -24.94
N PRO A 216 -6.68 -0.46 -24.88
CA PRO A 216 -7.09 0.68 -24.07
C PRO A 216 -6.96 0.49 -22.55
N PHE A 217 -6.70 -0.75 -22.10
CA PHE A 217 -6.59 -1.09 -20.69
C PHE A 217 -5.18 -1.61 -20.34
N LEU A 218 -4.24 -1.55 -21.28
CA LEU A 218 -2.86 -1.94 -21.08
C LEU A 218 -2.18 -0.99 -20.11
N ASP A 219 -1.38 -1.57 -19.23
CA ASP A 219 -0.38 -0.83 -18.48
C ASP A 219 0.89 -0.77 -19.33
N VAL A 220 1.11 0.37 -19.98
CA VAL A 220 2.22 0.58 -20.91
C VAL A 220 3.58 0.35 -20.23
N SER A 221 3.68 0.57 -18.91
CA SER A 221 4.91 0.27 -18.16
C SER A 221 5.30 -1.21 -18.13
N LYS A 222 4.36 -2.12 -18.40
CA LYS A 222 4.56 -3.58 -18.34
C LYS A 222 4.90 -4.21 -19.67
N MET A 223 4.97 -3.43 -20.75
CA MET A 223 5.42 -3.94 -22.03
C MET A 223 6.91 -4.30 -21.99
N ASP A 224 7.34 -5.18 -22.89
CA ASP A 224 8.75 -5.53 -23.01
C ASP A 224 9.49 -4.53 -23.90
N TYR A 225 10.37 -3.74 -23.29
CA TYR A 225 11.21 -2.74 -23.95
C TYR A 225 12.61 -3.25 -24.29
N SER A 226 12.92 -4.53 -24.04
CA SER A 226 14.29 -5.07 -24.20
C SER A 226 14.82 -5.06 -25.64
N TYR A 227 13.92 -5.09 -26.64
CA TYR A 227 14.27 -5.09 -28.06
C TYR A 227 14.20 -3.70 -28.72
N LEU A 228 13.83 -2.66 -27.96
CA LEU A 228 13.69 -1.30 -28.47
C LEU A 228 14.95 -0.49 -28.19
N MET A 229 15.28 0.42 -29.11
CA MET A 229 16.36 1.38 -28.90
C MET A 229 15.80 2.59 -28.14
N PRO A 230 16.40 3.01 -27.02
CA PRO A 230 15.93 4.16 -26.28
C PRO A 230 16.23 5.46 -27.04
N ASN A 231 15.29 6.40 -26.98
CA ASN A 231 15.48 7.77 -27.49
C ASN A 231 16.55 8.51 -26.70
N TRP A 232 16.70 8.18 -25.42
CA TRP A 232 17.72 8.75 -24.56
C TRP A 232 18.15 7.77 -23.46
N LYS A 233 19.42 7.83 -23.07
CA LYS A 233 20.00 6.96 -22.06
C LYS A 233 21.07 7.70 -21.26
N THR A 234 21.08 7.50 -19.95
CA THR A 234 22.15 8.01 -19.08
C THR A 234 22.49 7.00 -17.98
N THR A 235 23.72 7.05 -17.47
CA THR A 235 24.16 6.20 -16.37
C THR A 235 24.82 7.05 -15.29
N LYS A 236 24.46 6.77 -14.03
CA LYS A 236 25.03 7.39 -12.83
C LYS A 236 25.69 6.31 -11.98
N ALA A 237 26.91 6.56 -11.53
CA ALA A 237 27.58 5.69 -10.57
C ALA A 237 26.95 5.84 -9.18
N VAL A 238 26.92 4.74 -8.43
CA VAL A 238 26.40 4.66 -7.06
C VAL A 238 27.48 4.02 -6.19
N ARG A 239 27.52 4.39 -4.90
CA ARG A 239 28.58 3.93 -3.98
C ARG A 239 28.65 2.43 -3.76
N GLY A 240 27.65 1.64 -4.16
CA GLY A 240 27.68 0.18 -4.01
C GLY A 240 27.20 -0.25 -2.63
N ASP A 241 27.89 0.11 -1.55
CA ASP A 241 27.71 -0.59 -0.27
C ASP A 241 26.51 -0.10 0.58
N VAL A 242 25.88 1.00 0.18
CA VAL A 242 24.77 1.65 0.91
C VAL A 242 23.71 2.12 -0.07
N SER A 243 22.47 2.18 0.42
CA SER A 243 21.37 2.76 -0.35
C SER A 243 21.58 4.26 -0.57
N GLU A 244 21.55 4.69 -1.84
CA GLU A 244 21.78 6.06 -2.27
C GLU A 244 20.62 6.53 -3.15
N VAL A 245 20.22 7.79 -2.98
CA VAL A 245 19.20 8.43 -3.82
C VAL A 245 19.89 9.10 -5.01
N VAL A 246 19.54 8.65 -6.21
CA VAL A 246 20.01 9.18 -7.50
C VAL A 246 18.87 9.93 -8.16
N VAL A 247 19.10 11.21 -8.46
CA VAL A 247 18.16 12.04 -9.21
C VAL A 247 18.69 12.25 -10.63
N VAL A 248 17.83 11.98 -11.61
CA VAL A 248 18.14 12.09 -13.03
C VAL A 248 17.14 13.05 -13.68
N ASP A 249 17.63 14.19 -14.15
CA ASP A 249 16.84 15.13 -14.95
C ASP A 249 16.67 14.63 -16.39
N LEU A 250 15.44 14.65 -16.89
CA LEU A 250 15.18 14.37 -18.30
C LEU A 250 15.62 15.57 -19.17
N PRO A 251 16.16 15.31 -20.38
CA PRO A 251 16.46 16.37 -21.36
C PRO A 251 15.23 17.22 -21.68
N ALA A 252 15.44 18.50 -21.97
CA ALA A 252 14.37 19.46 -22.21
C ALA A 252 13.42 19.01 -23.34
N GLU A 253 13.96 18.35 -24.36
CA GLU A 253 13.22 17.87 -25.53
C GLU A 253 12.26 16.72 -25.20
N LEU A 254 12.55 15.97 -24.13
CA LEU A 254 11.75 14.82 -23.69
C LEU A 254 10.73 15.19 -22.60
N LYS A 255 10.90 16.35 -21.94
CA LYS A 255 10.01 16.75 -20.83
C LYS A 255 8.55 16.93 -21.23
N SER A 256 8.28 17.26 -22.50
CA SER A 256 6.93 17.41 -23.06
C SER A 256 6.44 16.18 -23.82
N ARG A 257 7.18 15.07 -23.80
CA ARG A 257 6.85 13.84 -24.53
C ARG A 257 6.30 12.78 -23.59
N ASN A 258 5.44 11.92 -24.11
CA ASN A 258 5.00 10.73 -23.41
C ASN A 258 6.09 9.67 -23.53
N LEU A 259 6.62 9.21 -22.39
CA LEU A 259 7.72 8.27 -22.37
C LEU A 259 7.39 7.07 -21.49
N VAL A 260 8.04 5.96 -21.80
CA VAL A 260 8.35 4.94 -20.81
C VAL A 260 9.79 5.12 -20.37
N VAL A 261 9.98 5.14 -19.05
CA VAL A 261 11.28 5.21 -18.42
C VAL A 261 11.59 3.84 -17.84
N ARG A 262 12.73 3.28 -18.21
CA ARG A 262 13.30 2.06 -17.66
C ARG A 262 14.54 2.41 -16.85
N VAL A 263 14.64 1.85 -15.66
CA VAL A 263 15.76 2.02 -14.74
C VAL A 263 16.39 0.67 -14.46
N ASP A 264 17.61 0.46 -14.93
CA ASP A 264 18.39 -0.75 -14.71
C ASP A 264 19.45 -0.50 -13.63
N ALA A 265 19.57 -1.40 -12.65
CA ALA A 265 20.57 -1.34 -11.58
C ALA A 265 21.06 -2.76 -11.24
N GLY A 266 22.20 -3.16 -11.82
CA GLY A 266 22.72 -4.52 -11.66
C GLY A 266 21.74 -5.56 -12.25
N PRO A 267 21.23 -6.52 -11.45
CA PRO A 267 20.22 -7.48 -11.91
C PRO A 267 18.79 -6.93 -11.87
N LEU A 268 18.58 -5.74 -11.30
CA LEU A 268 17.25 -5.16 -11.09
C LEU A 268 16.85 -4.26 -12.24
N CYS A 269 15.55 -4.23 -12.52
CA CYS A 269 14.95 -3.40 -13.55
C CYS A 269 13.56 -2.95 -13.08
N GLU A 270 13.31 -1.65 -13.15
CA GLU A 270 11.98 -1.07 -12.99
C GLU A 270 11.58 -0.28 -14.23
N THR A 271 10.31 -0.36 -14.61
CA THR A 271 9.74 0.35 -15.75
C THR A 271 8.53 1.15 -15.30
N MET A 272 8.42 2.37 -15.78
CA MET A 272 7.47 3.38 -15.31
C MET A 272 7.08 4.31 -16.45
N THR A 273 5.91 4.93 -16.37
CA THR A 273 5.44 5.90 -17.35
C THR A 273 5.78 7.33 -16.92
N TYR A 274 6.31 8.11 -17.85
CA TYR A 274 6.44 9.57 -17.75
C TYR A 274 5.42 10.18 -18.72
N LEU A 275 4.25 10.55 -18.18
CA LEU A 275 3.18 11.18 -18.93
C LEU A 275 3.02 12.62 -18.40
N PRO A 276 3.74 13.60 -18.95
CA PRO A 276 3.56 14.98 -18.54
C PRO A 276 2.13 15.38 -18.92
N CYS A 277 1.38 15.95 -17.98
CA CYS A 277 0.00 16.34 -18.22
C CYS A 277 -0.28 17.66 -17.51
N GLU A 278 -0.50 18.72 -18.29
CA GLU A 278 -0.88 20.03 -17.79
C GLU A 278 -2.41 20.22 -17.76
N MET A 279 -3.14 19.12 -17.89
CA MET A 279 -4.59 19.09 -17.89
C MET A 279 -5.12 18.45 -16.62
N LYS A 280 -6.16 19.05 -16.04
CA LYS A 280 -7.01 18.38 -15.05
C LYS A 280 -8.21 17.78 -15.77
N VAL A 281 -8.36 16.47 -15.65
CA VAL A 281 -9.46 15.68 -16.24
C VAL A 281 -10.42 15.25 -15.14
N GLU A 282 -11.69 15.63 -15.27
CA GLU A 282 -12.76 15.28 -14.35
C GLU A 282 -13.83 14.47 -15.08
N VAL A 283 -14.03 13.22 -14.67
CA VAL A 283 -15.07 12.35 -15.21
C VAL A 283 -16.35 12.52 -14.39
N ARG A 284 -17.38 13.06 -15.02
CA ARG A 284 -18.73 13.17 -14.46
C ARG A 284 -19.54 11.96 -14.87
N ARG A 285 -19.26 10.84 -14.20
CA ARG A 285 -19.79 9.51 -14.50
C ARG A 285 -21.30 9.47 -14.71
N GLU A 286 -22.06 10.13 -13.83
CA GLU A 286 -23.54 10.17 -13.90
C GLU A 286 -24.08 10.79 -15.20
N TYR A 287 -23.35 11.74 -15.78
CA TYR A 287 -23.75 12.43 -17.00
C TYR A 287 -23.02 11.89 -18.24
N GLY A 288 -22.09 10.95 -18.07
CA GLY A 288 -21.27 10.47 -19.18
C GLY A 288 -20.41 11.55 -19.83
N VAL A 289 -19.96 12.54 -19.05
CA VAL A 289 -19.17 13.70 -19.53
C VAL A 289 -17.76 13.68 -18.97
N VAL A 290 -16.78 13.95 -19.81
CA VAL A 290 -15.43 14.37 -19.40
C VAL A 290 -15.37 15.89 -19.42
N LYS A 291 -14.85 16.50 -18.36
CA LYS A 291 -14.49 17.91 -18.32
C LYS A 291 -12.97 18.06 -18.22
N VAL A 292 -12.38 18.90 -19.06
CA VAL A 292 -10.95 19.18 -19.11
C VAL A 292 -10.71 20.66 -18.85
N THR A 293 -9.79 20.95 -17.93
CA THR A 293 -9.38 22.30 -17.52
C THR A 293 -7.86 22.38 -17.39
N GLU A 294 -7.29 23.58 -17.33
CA GLU A 294 -5.87 23.72 -16.98
C GLU A 294 -5.60 23.16 -15.58
N LEU A 295 -4.49 22.43 -15.41
CA LEU A 295 -4.16 21.75 -14.15
C LEU A 295 -4.19 22.69 -12.94
N LEU A 296 -3.61 23.89 -13.10
CA LEU A 296 -3.49 24.89 -12.03
C LEU A 296 -4.65 25.91 -12.02
N ASN A 297 -5.61 25.81 -12.94
CA ASN A 297 -6.74 26.73 -13.03
C ASN A 297 -8.02 26.01 -13.47
N ALA A 298 -8.75 25.49 -12.49
CA ALA A 298 -10.02 24.78 -12.71
C ALA A 298 -11.14 25.66 -13.33
N HIS A 299 -10.97 26.99 -13.35
CA HIS A 299 -11.91 27.91 -13.99
C HIS A 299 -11.60 28.16 -15.46
N LYS A 300 -10.47 27.67 -15.97
CA LYS A 300 -10.07 27.80 -17.37
C LYS A 300 -10.31 26.47 -18.11
N PRO A 301 -11.47 26.31 -18.77
CA PRO A 301 -11.73 25.12 -19.59
C PRO A 301 -10.80 25.06 -20.79
N LEU A 302 -10.48 23.83 -21.21
CA LEU A 302 -9.64 23.57 -22.38
C LEU A 302 -10.49 23.02 -23.54
N PRO A 303 -10.75 23.82 -24.60
CA PRO A 303 -11.42 23.34 -25.80
C PRO A 303 -10.47 22.53 -26.69
N CYS A 304 -11.05 21.77 -27.62
CA CYS A 304 -10.32 21.02 -28.65
C CYS A 304 -9.34 19.97 -28.10
N VAL A 305 -9.53 19.51 -26.86
CA VAL A 305 -8.79 18.36 -26.30
C VAL A 305 -9.42 17.09 -26.84
N TYR A 306 -8.60 16.20 -27.40
CA TYR A 306 -9.05 14.93 -27.96
C TYR A 306 -9.39 13.94 -26.84
N VAL A 307 -10.52 13.24 -26.98
CA VAL A 307 -10.95 12.18 -26.07
C VAL A 307 -11.35 10.96 -26.87
N LYS A 308 -10.78 9.80 -26.53
CA LYS A 308 -11.10 8.49 -27.12
C LYS A 308 -11.55 7.53 -26.04
N ALA A 309 -12.70 6.90 -26.25
CA ALA A 309 -13.37 6.05 -25.29
C ALA A 309 -13.52 4.63 -25.82
N TYR A 310 -13.10 3.66 -25.02
CA TYR A 310 -13.38 2.24 -25.21
C TYR A 310 -14.19 1.71 -24.03
N ALA A 311 -15.05 0.73 -24.30
CA ALA A 311 -15.83 0.04 -23.30
C ALA A 311 -15.38 -1.41 -23.18
N ARG A 312 -15.09 -1.84 -21.95
CA ARG A 312 -14.94 -3.25 -21.60
C ARG A 312 -16.29 -3.79 -21.17
N GLN A 313 -16.77 -4.79 -21.89
CA GLN A 313 -17.99 -5.53 -21.58
C GLN A 313 -17.78 -6.47 -20.39
N LYS A 314 -18.86 -6.91 -19.75
CA LYS A 314 -18.82 -7.88 -18.65
C LYS A 314 -18.27 -9.25 -19.05
N ASP A 315 -18.36 -9.60 -20.34
CA ASP A 315 -17.76 -10.81 -20.90
C ASP A 315 -16.24 -10.68 -21.18
N GLY A 316 -15.65 -9.51 -20.90
CA GLY A 316 -14.24 -9.20 -21.13
C GLY A 316 -13.95 -8.58 -22.49
N THR A 317 -14.90 -8.57 -23.43
CA THR A 317 -14.70 -7.98 -24.76
C THR A 317 -14.47 -6.48 -24.67
N VAL A 318 -13.43 -5.98 -25.34
CA VAL A 318 -13.15 -4.54 -25.44
C VAL A 318 -13.64 -4.04 -26.80
N LYS A 319 -14.39 -2.94 -26.81
CA LYS A 319 -14.93 -2.33 -28.03
C LYS A 319 -14.68 -0.83 -28.02
N PHE A 320 -14.30 -0.30 -29.19
CA PHE A 320 -14.34 1.13 -29.43
C PHE A 320 -15.76 1.63 -29.17
N PHE A 321 -15.87 2.72 -28.42
CA PHE A 321 -17.16 3.29 -28.06
C PHE A 321 -17.39 4.61 -28.79
N LYS A 322 -16.49 5.59 -28.60
CA LYS A 322 -16.60 6.92 -29.18
C LYS A 322 -15.28 7.67 -29.11
N ASP A 323 -15.07 8.60 -30.02
CA ASP A 323 -14.09 9.67 -29.89
C ASP A 323 -14.73 11.05 -30.11
N GLY A 324 -13.99 12.10 -29.76
CA GLY A 324 -14.45 13.47 -29.95
C GLY A 324 -13.51 14.48 -29.33
N TYR A 325 -13.90 15.75 -29.43
CA TYR A 325 -13.14 16.87 -28.90
C TYR A 325 -13.97 17.62 -27.86
N THR A 326 -13.30 18.19 -26.86
CA THR A 326 -13.95 19.07 -25.90
C THR A 326 -14.48 20.35 -26.56
N ASP A 327 -15.67 20.78 -26.14
CA ASP A 327 -16.26 22.05 -26.57
C ASP A 327 -15.61 23.27 -25.87
N LEU A 328 -16.13 24.48 -26.13
CA LEU A 328 -15.65 25.73 -25.50
C LEU A 328 -15.71 25.74 -23.96
N ARG A 329 -16.46 24.81 -23.35
CA ARG A 329 -16.59 24.64 -21.89
C ARG A 329 -15.64 23.56 -21.37
N GLY A 330 -14.82 22.97 -22.25
CA GLY A 330 -13.92 21.88 -21.93
C GLY A 330 -14.65 20.55 -21.76
N CYS A 331 -15.87 20.41 -22.27
CA CYS A 331 -16.70 19.23 -22.04
C CYS A 331 -16.84 18.37 -23.29
N VAL A 332 -16.85 17.05 -23.11
CA VAL A 332 -17.24 16.08 -24.15
C VAL A 332 -18.02 14.92 -23.53
N GLU A 333 -19.13 14.55 -24.17
CA GLU A 333 -19.91 13.38 -23.79
C GLU A 333 -19.30 12.11 -24.38
N TYR A 334 -18.79 11.22 -23.52
CA TYR A 334 -18.15 9.97 -23.94
C TYR A 334 -19.15 8.81 -24.10
N THR A 335 -20.40 8.96 -23.62
CA THR A 335 -21.42 7.90 -23.66
C THR A 335 -22.47 8.09 -24.75
N SER A 336 -22.57 9.27 -25.34
CA SER A 336 -23.63 9.61 -26.28
C SER A 336 -23.30 9.14 -27.70
N VAL A 337 -23.71 7.90 -28.01
CA VAL A 337 -23.64 7.27 -29.34
C VAL A 337 -25.03 6.73 -29.68
N ASN A 338 -25.59 7.08 -30.84
CA ASN A 338 -26.80 6.46 -31.42
C ASN A 338 -27.97 6.19 -30.45
N HIS A 339 -28.25 7.10 -29.51
CA HIS A 339 -29.30 6.95 -28.48
C HIS A 339 -29.12 5.75 -27.53
N THR A 340 -27.90 5.23 -27.37
CA THR A 340 -27.60 4.20 -26.37
C THR A 340 -27.87 4.74 -24.96
N THR A 341 -28.89 4.21 -24.32
CA THR A 341 -29.27 4.51 -22.93
C THR A 341 -29.04 3.32 -21.99
N ASP A 342 -28.78 2.14 -22.54
CA ASP A 342 -28.47 0.92 -21.79
C ASP A 342 -26.95 0.68 -21.74
N PHE A 343 -26.40 0.77 -20.54
CA PHE A 343 -24.98 0.49 -20.24
C PHE A 343 -24.80 -0.76 -19.37
N SER A 344 -25.85 -1.56 -19.18
CA SER A 344 -25.85 -2.71 -18.27
C SER A 344 -24.84 -3.81 -18.64
N GLY A 345 -24.49 -3.93 -19.93
CA GLY A 345 -23.48 -4.85 -20.43
C GLY A 345 -22.04 -4.40 -20.20
N ILE A 346 -21.80 -3.13 -19.86
CA ILE A 346 -20.47 -2.56 -19.72
C ILE A 346 -19.98 -2.74 -18.28
N ALA A 347 -18.75 -3.25 -18.13
CA ALA A 347 -18.05 -3.33 -16.87
C ALA A 347 -17.32 -2.03 -16.56
N SER A 348 -16.62 -1.47 -17.55
CA SER A 348 -15.87 -0.22 -17.39
C SER A 348 -15.61 0.46 -18.74
N PHE A 349 -15.27 1.75 -18.66
CA PHE A 349 -14.73 2.56 -19.75
C PHE A 349 -13.26 2.86 -19.48
N SER A 350 -12.48 2.94 -20.55
CA SER A 350 -11.15 3.56 -20.55
C SER A 350 -11.18 4.77 -21.48
N LEU A 351 -10.68 5.90 -21.01
CA LEU A 351 -10.75 7.20 -21.68
C LEU A 351 -9.34 7.75 -21.85
N LEU A 352 -8.84 7.80 -23.07
CA LEU A 352 -7.65 8.58 -23.41
C LEU A 352 -8.07 10.04 -23.56
N VAL A 353 -7.36 10.94 -22.88
CA VAL A 353 -7.52 12.40 -22.99
C VAL A 353 -6.17 12.98 -23.39
N MET A 354 -6.09 13.62 -24.56
CA MET A 354 -4.84 13.98 -25.20
C MET A 354 -4.87 15.38 -25.82
N SER A 355 -3.76 16.10 -25.69
CA SER A 355 -3.48 17.38 -26.32
C SER A 355 -2.02 17.41 -26.77
N ASP A 356 -1.77 17.88 -28.00
CA ASP A 356 -0.42 17.98 -28.56
C ASP A 356 0.51 18.87 -27.72
N GLU A 357 -0.03 19.89 -27.07
CA GLU A 357 0.74 20.87 -26.28
C GLU A 357 0.74 20.56 -24.78
N ARG A 358 -0.28 19.87 -24.26
CA ARG A 358 -0.53 19.72 -22.82
C ARG A 358 -0.44 18.28 -22.32
N GLY A 359 0.00 17.39 -23.20
CA GLY A 359 0.26 15.99 -22.89
C GLY A 359 -0.98 15.11 -22.88
N ALA A 360 -0.90 13.96 -22.22
CA ALA A 360 -1.94 12.96 -22.27
C ALA A 360 -2.14 12.23 -20.94
N THR A 361 -3.34 11.71 -20.73
CA THR A 361 -3.66 10.85 -19.59
C THR A 361 -4.74 9.84 -19.96
N VAL A 362 -4.75 8.71 -19.28
CA VAL A 362 -5.77 7.67 -19.40
C VAL A 362 -6.54 7.59 -18.10
N VAL A 363 -7.87 7.68 -18.18
CA VAL A 363 -8.76 7.60 -17.02
C VAL A 363 -9.74 6.46 -17.21
N GLN A 364 -9.82 5.56 -16.22
CA GLN A 364 -10.81 4.48 -16.21
C GLN A 364 -11.99 4.85 -15.30
N THR A 365 -13.20 4.50 -15.73
CA THR A 365 -14.44 4.75 -14.97
C THR A 365 -15.43 3.60 -15.16
N GLY A 366 -16.32 3.39 -14.20
CA GLY A 366 -17.48 2.51 -14.39
C GLY A 366 -18.52 3.11 -15.35
N PRO A 367 -19.53 2.31 -15.77
CA PRO A 367 -20.65 2.80 -16.57
C PRO A 367 -21.50 3.81 -15.79
N PRO A 368 -22.20 4.76 -16.43
CA PRO A 368 -23.14 5.66 -15.76
C PRO A 368 -24.22 4.90 -14.98
N SER A 369 -24.66 5.43 -13.83
CA SER A 369 -25.74 4.84 -13.00
C SER A 369 -27.12 5.08 -13.60
N GLY A 370 -27.28 6.20 -14.31
CA GLY A 370 -28.42 6.56 -15.14
C GLY A 370 -28.11 7.87 -15.86
N LEU A 371 -28.25 7.92 -17.19
CA LEU A 371 -28.12 9.19 -17.91
C LEU A 371 -29.35 10.04 -17.59
N GLY A 372 -29.12 11.21 -16.98
CA GLY A 372 -30.20 12.18 -16.77
C GLY A 372 -30.91 12.48 -18.08
N THR A 373 -32.22 12.23 -18.15
CA THR A 373 -33.03 12.52 -19.33
C THR A 373 -33.03 14.04 -19.53
N LEU A 374 -32.42 14.51 -20.62
CA LEU A 374 -32.59 15.90 -21.06
C LEU A 374 -34.01 16.04 -21.61
N GLU A 375 -34.98 16.31 -20.75
CA GLU A 375 -36.31 16.73 -21.19
C GLU A 375 -36.18 18.01 -22.02
N ALA A 376 -36.87 18.05 -23.15
CA ALA A 376 -36.95 19.21 -24.04
C ALA A 376 -37.82 20.31 -23.39
N THR A 377 -37.34 20.87 -22.29
CA THR A 377 -37.88 22.10 -21.72
C THR A 377 -37.28 23.31 -22.43
N THR A 378 -38.03 24.41 -22.45
CA THR A 378 -37.57 25.68 -23.01
C THR A 378 -36.25 26.09 -22.35
N ARG A 379 -35.19 26.19 -23.17
CA ARG A 379 -33.86 26.57 -22.68
C ARG A 379 -33.88 28.03 -22.23
N GLN A 380 -33.48 28.28 -20.99
CA GLN A 380 -33.29 29.64 -20.48
C GLN A 380 -31.88 30.13 -20.78
N LEU A 381 -31.75 31.44 -21.05
CA LEU A 381 -30.45 32.08 -21.11
C LEU A 381 -29.82 32.02 -19.72
N VAL A 382 -28.57 31.58 -19.63
CA VAL A 382 -27.86 31.45 -18.33
C VAL A 382 -27.18 32.76 -17.93
N SER A 383 -26.83 33.61 -18.91
CA SER A 383 -26.22 34.92 -18.66
C SER A 383 -27.26 35.96 -18.26
N THR A 384 -27.10 36.60 -17.11
CA THR A 384 -27.99 37.67 -16.63
C THR A 384 -28.11 38.83 -17.63
N ALA A 385 -27.01 39.22 -18.26
CA ALA A 385 -27.02 40.27 -19.28
C ALA A 385 -27.87 39.86 -20.50
N MET A 386 -27.74 38.61 -20.94
CA MET A 386 -28.52 38.08 -22.06
C MET A 386 -30.00 37.89 -21.67
N GLN A 387 -30.30 37.51 -20.43
CA GLN A 387 -31.67 37.46 -19.92
C GLN A 387 -32.32 38.85 -19.93
N MET A 388 -31.60 39.89 -19.50
CA MET A 388 -32.08 41.28 -19.56
C MET A 388 -32.32 41.73 -21.00
N GLN A 389 -31.40 41.42 -21.92
CA GLN A 389 -31.56 41.71 -23.34
C GLN A 389 -32.75 40.96 -23.93
N GLN A 390 -32.93 39.68 -23.60
CA GLN A 390 -34.09 38.89 -24.02
C GLN A 390 -35.40 39.50 -23.49
N ALA A 391 -35.45 39.91 -22.23
CA ALA A 391 -36.62 40.55 -21.65
C ALA A 391 -36.97 41.87 -22.37
N GLN A 392 -35.97 42.69 -22.71
CA GLN A 392 -36.16 43.90 -23.50
C GLN A 392 -36.69 43.59 -24.91
N MET A 393 -36.11 42.61 -25.60
CA MET A 393 -36.56 42.21 -26.93
C MET A 393 -37.99 41.62 -26.91
N VAL A 394 -38.32 40.82 -25.90
CA VAL A 394 -39.68 40.28 -25.70
C VAL A 394 -40.68 41.41 -25.43
N SER A 395 -40.32 42.40 -24.62
CA SER A 395 -41.16 43.58 -24.38
C SER A 395 -41.37 44.40 -25.66
N ALA A 396 -40.33 44.59 -26.47
CA ALA A 396 -40.40 45.31 -27.73
C ALA A 396 -41.29 44.58 -28.75
N ALA A 397 -41.11 43.25 -28.89
CA ALA A 397 -41.93 42.42 -29.76
C ALA A 397 -43.40 42.41 -29.29
N ARG A 398 -43.66 42.33 -27.98
CA ARG A 398 -45.02 42.38 -27.43
C ARG A 398 -45.75 43.68 -27.80
N ASN A 399 -45.05 44.81 -27.81
CA ASN A 399 -45.61 46.10 -28.24
C ASN A 399 -45.81 46.19 -29.76
N GLN A 400 -45.07 45.42 -30.55
CA GLN A 400 -45.18 45.38 -32.02
C GLN A 400 -46.33 44.49 -32.51
N TYR A 401 -46.72 43.46 -31.74
CA TYR A 401 -47.76 42.49 -32.10
C TYR A 401 -49.07 42.61 -31.29
N MET A 402 -49.18 43.60 -30.40
CA MET A 402 -50.48 44.02 -29.85
C MET A 402 -51.06 45.15 -30.73
N LEU A 403 -51.84 44.74 -31.72
CA LEU A 403 -52.89 45.55 -32.35
C LEU A 403 -54.24 44.87 -32.08
#